data_AF-A0AAI8SSX7-F1
#
_entry.id   AF-A0AAI8SSX7-F1
#
_cell.length_a   1.000
_cell.length_b   1.000
_cell.length_c   1.000
_cell.angle_alpha   90.00
_cell.angle_beta   90.00
_cell.angle_gamma   90.00
#
_symmetry.space_group_name_H-M   'P 1'
#
loop_
_entity.id
_entity.type
_entity.pdbx_description
1 polymer ?
#
loop_
_entity_poly.entity_id
_entity_poly.type
_entity_poly.pdbx_seq_one_letter_code
_entity_poly.pdbx_strand_id
1 'polypeptide(L)'
;MSWKEPTTLWVTTRCIQHLTAPVEAGGAGLAVEELDITTAWVWPEQSRLLRGWADALRVKLHEAREADRLDYQQMIKAIYTTYLGRMASDKWAPYQRQHQQPAWYAAIRADTRFRALRYAAGIAVEHGVYPIAAELDAWIYRLPAGTDPTILDEGSTANGKYRIKWTSADKAAESEEQ
;
A
#
# COMPACT_ATOMS: atom_id res chain seq x y z
N MET A 1 -5.83 -18.07 10.25
CA MET A 1 -7.04 -17.23 10.25
C MET A 1 -8.11 -18.04 9.53
N SER A 2 -9.17 -18.45 10.23
CA SER A 2 -10.29 -19.15 9.61
C SER A 2 -11.19 -18.09 8.98
N TRP A 3 -11.37 -18.13 7.66
CA TRP A 3 -12.20 -17.14 6.95
C TRP A 3 -13.70 -17.27 7.25
N LYS A 4 -14.11 -18.28 8.03
CA LYS A 4 -15.51 -18.60 8.33
C LYS A 4 -15.94 -18.26 9.76
N GLU A 5 -15.00 -17.88 10.63
CA GLU A 5 -15.32 -17.60 12.03
C GLU A 5 -15.19 -16.10 12.33
N PRO A 6 -16.14 -15.54 13.11
CA PRO A 6 -16.00 -14.17 13.61
C PRO A 6 -14.65 -13.98 14.29
N THR A 7 -13.93 -12.92 13.93
CA THR A 7 -12.61 -12.62 14.49
C THR A 7 -12.61 -11.23 15.09
N THR A 8 -12.22 -11.13 16.35
CA THR A 8 -11.96 -9.85 17.01
C THR A 8 -10.51 -9.41 16.75
N LEU A 9 -10.32 -8.20 16.25
CA LEU A 9 -8.99 -7.63 16.03
C LEU A 9 -8.95 -6.12 16.30
N TRP A 10 -7.76 -5.63 16.65
CA TRP A 10 -7.50 -4.20 16.70
C TRP A 10 -7.37 -3.65 15.28
N VAL A 11 -8.20 -2.67 14.96
CA VAL A 11 -8.18 -1.95 13.68
C VAL A 11 -7.93 -0.47 13.90
N THR A 12 -7.35 0.20 12.90
CA THR A 12 -7.19 1.65 12.92
C THR A 12 -8.43 2.34 12.37
N THR A 13 -8.61 3.64 12.66
CA THR A 13 -9.66 4.47 12.02
C THR A 13 -9.65 4.34 10.50
N ARG A 14 -8.46 4.20 9.89
CA ARG A 14 -8.35 4.06 8.44
C ARG A 14 -8.86 2.71 7.94
N CYS A 15 -8.69 1.63 8.71
CA CYS A 15 -9.32 0.34 8.41
C CYS A 15 -10.85 0.44 8.50
N ILE A 16 -11.39 1.13 9.52
CA ILE A 16 -12.84 1.32 9.67
C ILE A 16 -13.38 2.07 8.45
N GLN A 17 -12.77 3.21 8.10
CA GLN A 17 -13.15 3.98 6.91
C GLN A 17 -13.13 3.14 5.62
N HIS A 18 -12.21 2.20 5.52
CA HIS A 18 -12.09 1.31 4.37
C HIS A 18 -13.19 0.23 4.38
N LEU A 19 -13.44 -0.40 5.54
CA LEU A 19 -14.52 -1.40 5.69
C LEU A 19 -15.90 -0.80 5.39
N THR A 20 -16.14 0.45 5.79
CA THR A 20 -17.42 1.14 5.54
C THR A 20 -17.49 1.83 4.18
N ALA A 21 -16.40 1.89 3.41
CA ALA A 21 -16.43 2.49 2.08
C ALA A 21 -17.25 1.62 1.10
N PRO A 22 -17.87 2.22 0.06
CA PRO A 22 -18.61 1.47 -0.95
C PRO A 22 -17.75 0.41 -1.64
N VAL A 23 -18.38 -0.69 -2.07
CA VAL A 23 -17.69 -1.80 -2.75
C VAL A 23 -17.07 -1.34 -4.07
N GLU A 24 -17.74 -0.45 -4.78
CA GLU A 24 -17.28 0.17 -6.03
C GLU A 24 -16.03 1.02 -5.83
N ALA A 25 -15.81 1.51 -4.60
CA ALA A 25 -14.61 2.26 -4.21
C ALA A 25 -13.54 1.36 -3.57
N GLY A 26 -13.69 0.03 -3.64
CA GLY A 26 -12.79 -0.97 -3.07
C GLY A 26 -12.93 -1.17 -1.57
N GLY A 27 -14.02 -0.69 -0.97
CA GLY A 27 -14.39 -0.98 0.42
C GLY A 27 -15.19 -2.27 0.58
N ALA A 28 -15.70 -2.51 1.80
CA ALA A 28 -16.53 -3.68 2.11
C ALA A 28 -18.03 -3.34 2.25
N GLY A 29 -18.41 -2.06 2.19
CA GLY A 29 -19.80 -1.62 2.28
C GLY A 29 -20.48 -1.89 3.61
N LEU A 30 -19.71 -2.18 4.67
CA LEU A 30 -20.27 -2.52 5.98
C LEU A 30 -20.88 -1.30 6.66
N ALA A 31 -22.04 -1.50 7.27
CA ALA A 31 -22.63 -0.53 8.18
C ALA A 31 -21.85 -0.47 9.51
N VAL A 32 -21.98 0.63 10.24
CA VAL A 32 -21.24 0.83 11.50
C VAL A 32 -21.67 -0.20 12.55
N GLU A 33 -22.94 -0.57 12.52
CA GLU A 33 -23.55 -1.55 13.42
C GLU A 33 -22.99 -2.96 13.18
N GLU A 34 -22.60 -3.29 11.94
CA GLU A 34 -22.01 -4.59 11.57
C GLU A 34 -20.57 -4.74 12.06
N LEU A 35 -19.88 -3.65 12.40
CA LEU A 35 -18.49 -3.69 12.87
C LEU A 35 -18.35 -4.14 14.33
N ASP A 36 -19.46 -4.17 15.09
CA ASP A 36 -19.51 -4.61 16.49
C ASP A 36 -18.35 -4.05 17.36
N ILE A 37 -18.17 -2.72 17.34
CA ILE A 37 -17.04 -2.07 18.01
C ILE A 37 -17.27 -2.05 19.52
N THR A 38 -16.53 -2.90 20.24
CA THR A 38 -16.63 -3.02 21.70
C THR A 38 -15.71 -2.07 22.47
N THR A 39 -14.59 -1.65 21.89
CA THR A 39 -13.61 -0.78 22.54
C THR A 39 -12.85 0.05 21.51
N ALA A 40 -12.51 1.28 21.87
CA ALA A 40 -11.68 2.15 21.05
C ALA A 40 -10.60 2.84 21.90
N TRP A 41 -9.38 2.91 21.36
CA TRP A 41 -8.35 3.80 21.86
C TRP A 41 -8.35 5.07 21.05
N VAL A 42 -8.59 6.21 21.71
CA VAL A 42 -8.70 7.52 21.05
C VAL A 42 -7.52 8.39 21.47
N TRP A 43 -6.76 8.86 20.48
CA TRP A 43 -5.73 9.88 20.71
C TRP A 43 -6.37 11.27 20.58
N PRO A 44 -6.11 12.20 21.52
CA PRO A 44 -6.67 13.55 21.47
C PRO A 44 -6.08 14.39 20.34
N GLU A 45 -4.86 14.06 19.91
CA GLU A 45 -4.12 14.82 18.89
C GLU A 45 -3.94 14.00 17.61
N GLN A 46 -4.10 14.66 16.47
CA GLN A 46 -3.84 14.10 15.15
C GLN A 46 -2.97 15.07 14.36
N SER A 47 -1.81 14.60 13.90
CA SER A 47 -0.89 15.42 13.10
C SER A 47 -0.11 14.57 12.10
N ARG A 48 0.54 15.23 11.13
CA ARG A 48 1.31 14.59 10.05
C ARG A 48 2.80 14.57 10.38
N LEU A 49 3.16 13.93 11.50
CA LEU A 49 4.52 13.97 12.08
C LEU A 49 5.63 13.55 11.11
N LEU A 50 5.38 12.56 10.25
CA LEU A 50 6.36 12.04 9.30
C LEU A 50 6.37 12.72 7.94
N ARG A 51 5.56 13.78 7.73
CA ARG A 51 5.47 14.44 6.42
C ARG A 51 6.80 15.02 5.96
N GLY A 52 7.43 15.84 6.79
CA GLY A 52 8.71 16.46 6.45
C GLY A 52 9.80 15.42 6.16
N TRP A 53 9.84 14.33 6.95
CA TRP A 53 10.75 13.21 6.72
C TRP A 53 10.48 12.51 5.39
N ALA A 54 9.22 12.18 5.10
CA ALA A 54 8.83 11.54 3.85
C ALA A 54 9.12 12.42 2.63
N ASP A 55 8.86 13.73 2.73
CA ASP A 55 9.09 14.69 1.64
C ASP A 55 10.59 14.85 1.36
N ALA A 56 11.43 14.93 2.40
CA ALA A 56 12.88 14.97 2.25
C ALA A 56 13.42 13.72 1.53
N LEU A 57 12.97 12.53 1.93
CA LEU A 57 13.37 11.28 1.28
C LEU A 57 12.90 11.21 -0.18
N ARG A 58 11.71 11.73 -0.50
CA ARG A 58 11.18 11.78 -1.87
C ARG A 58 12.03 12.67 -2.77
N VAL A 59 12.40 13.86 -2.30
CA VAL A 59 13.26 14.77 -3.05
C VAL A 59 14.59 14.08 -3.38
N LYS A 60 15.23 13.46 -2.38
CA LYS A 60 16.49 12.74 -2.59
C LYS A 60 16.35 11.52 -3.49
N LEU A 61 15.22 10.82 -3.43
CA LEU A 61 14.97 9.69 -4.31
C LEU A 61 14.80 10.15 -5.77
N HIS A 62 14.17 11.30 -5.98
CA HIS A 62 14.03 11.87 -7.32
C HIS A 62 15.38 12.35 -7.87
N GLU A 63 16.15 13.11 -7.09
CA GLU A 63 17.51 13.51 -7.46
C GLU A 63 18.39 12.30 -7.84
N ALA A 64 18.31 11.21 -7.07
CA ALA A 64 19.06 9.98 -7.35
C ALA A 64 18.60 9.24 -8.62
N ARG A 65 17.34 9.40 -9.03
CA ARG A 65 16.82 8.86 -10.30
C ARG A 65 17.27 9.68 -11.49
N GLU A 66 17.20 11.00 -11.39
CA GLU A 66 17.67 11.91 -12.45
C GLU A 66 19.18 11.75 -12.69
N ALA A 67 19.95 11.48 -11.63
CA ALA A 67 21.39 11.24 -11.70
C ALA A 67 21.77 9.78 -12.01
N ASP A 68 20.80 8.89 -12.24
CA ASP A 68 20.98 7.44 -12.44
C ASP A 68 21.87 6.75 -11.37
N ARG A 69 21.73 7.19 -10.11
CA ARG A 69 22.48 6.66 -8.96
C ARG A 69 21.73 5.55 -8.27
N LEU A 70 21.82 4.34 -8.82
CA LEU A 70 21.14 3.15 -8.30
C LEU A 70 21.47 2.88 -6.82
N ASP A 71 22.71 3.09 -6.41
CA ASP A 71 23.18 2.95 -5.03
C ASP A 71 22.40 3.86 -4.06
N TYR A 72 22.18 5.12 -4.43
CA TYR A 72 21.41 6.07 -3.64
C TYR A 72 19.92 5.72 -3.63
N GLN A 73 19.37 5.30 -4.77
CA GLN A 73 17.98 4.84 -4.84
C GLN A 73 17.71 3.66 -3.88
N GLN A 74 18.62 2.67 -3.87
CA GLN A 74 18.53 1.51 -2.99
C GLN A 74 18.74 1.89 -1.52
N MET A 75 19.70 2.75 -1.21
CA MET A 75 19.94 3.24 0.15
C MET A 75 18.72 3.98 0.71
N ILE A 76 18.16 4.92 -0.04
CA ILE A 76 16.96 5.68 0.36
C ILE A 76 15.79 4.73 0.58
N LYS A 77 15.62 3.73 -0.32
CA LYS A 77 14.62 2.68 -0.17
C LYS A 77 14.80 1.91 1.14
N ALA A 78 16.02 1.47 1.43
CA ALA A 78 16.33 0.74 2.66
C ALA A 78 16.05 1.55 3.92
N ILE A 79 16.34 2.87 3.91
CA ILE A 79 16.10 3.77 5.04
C ILE A 79 14.60 3.77 5.41
N TYR A 80 13.71 4.05 4.45
CA TYR A 80 12.29 4.17 4.80
C TYR A 80 11.63 2.82 5.08
N THR A 81 11.98 1.76 4.33
CA THR A 81 11.38 0.44 4.58
C THR A 81 11.78 -0.13 5.93
N THR A 82 13.05 0.02 6.30
CA THR A 82 13.56 -0.45 7.58
C THR A 82 12.99 0.34 8.74
N TYR A 83 12.95 1.68 8.64
CA TYR A 83 12.38 2.51 9.70
C TYR A 83 10.89 2.21 9.92
N LEU A 84 10.09 2.15 8.84
CA LEU A 84 8.67 1.83 8.94
C LEU A 84 8.46 0.41 9.49
N GLY A 85 9.22 -0.58 9.05
CA GLY A 85 9.12 -1.95 9.59
C GLY A 85 9.48 -2.02 11.08
N ARG A 86 10.57 -1.34 11.48
CA ARG A 86 11.04 -1.34 12.87
C ARG A 86 10.09 -0.59 13.81
N MET A 87 9.37 0.41 13.32
CA MET A 87 8.36 1.16 14.07
C MET A 87 7.30 0.25 14.71
N ALA A 88 6.94 -0.85 14.06
CA ALA A 88 5.98 -1.82 14.61
C ALA A 88 6.59 -2.82 15.59
N SER A 89 7.93 -2.88 15.69
CA SER A 89 8.63 -3.82 16.55
C SER A 89 8.92 -3.24 17.92
N ASP A 90 9.11 -4.12 18.89
CA ASP A 90 9.63 -3.83 20.23
C ASP A 90 11.17 -3.78 20.28
N LYS A 91 11.83 -3.98 19.13
CA LYS A 91 13.30 -4.05 18.98
C LYS A 91 13.96 -2.67 18.94
N TRP A 92 13.56 -1.78 19.85
CA TRP A 92 14.17 -0.48 20.06
C TRP A 92 14.96 -0.48 21.37
N ALA A 93 16.13 0.17 21.36
CA ALA A 93 16.88 0.38 22.59
C ALA A 93 16.06 1.25 23.55
N PRO A 94 16.28 1.17 24.88
CA PRO A 94 15.50 1.93 25.87
C PRO A 94 15.40 3.44 25.58
N TYR A 95 16.49 4.05 25.12
CA TYR A 95 16.58 5.48 24.77
C TYR A 95 15.94 5.85 23.41
N GLN A 96 15.40 4.86 22.68
CA GLN A 96 14.73 5.01 21.38
C GLN A 96 13.29 4.49 21.39
N ARG A 97 12.72 4.16 22.55
CA ARG A 97 11.37 3.60 22.65
C ARG A 97 10.29 4.50 22.06
N GLN A 98 10.51 5.81 21.98
CA GLN A 98 9.62 6.76 21.31
C GLN A 98 9.37 6.41 19.82
N HIS A 99 10.25 5.63 19.18
CA HIS A 99 10.09 5.20 17.80
C HIS A 99 9.23 3.93 17.65
N GLN A 100 8.90 3.24 18.75
CA GLN A 100 7.93 2.15 18.74
C GLN A 100 6.53 2.75 18.61
N GLN A 101 5.97 2.69 17.40
CA GLN A 101 4.68 3.27 17.06
C GLN A 101 3.83 2.29 16.22
N PRO A 102 3.42 1.14 16.80
CA PRO A 102 2.68 0.11 16.07
C PRO A 102 1.34 0.61 15.51
N ALA A 103 0.67 1.53 16.22
CA ALA A 103 -0.57 2.16 15.74
C ALA A 103 -0.34 3.00 14.48
N TRP A 104 0.77 3.75 14.42
CA TRP A 104 1.10 4.57 13.24
C TRP A 104 1.43 3.68 12.04
N TYR A 105 2.24 2.64 12.24
CA TYR A 105 2.56 1.70 11.18
C TYR A 105 1.30 0.97 10.67
N ALA A 106 0.41 0.53 11.57
CA ALA A 106 -0.86 -0.08 11.20
C ALA A 106 -1.75 0.87 10.38
N ALA A 107 -1.78 2.16 10.72
CA ALA A 107 -2.54 3.18 9.99
C ALA A 107 -1.95 3.43 8.59
N ILE A 108 -0.61 3.51 8.47
CA ILE A 108 0.08 3.63 7.17
C ILE A 108 -0.26 2.44 6.28
N ARG A 109 -0.15 1.21 6.79
CA ARG A 109 -0.49 0.00 6.02
C ARG A 109 -1.97 -0.05 5.63
N ALA A 110 -2.86 0.40 6.49
CA ALA A 110 -4.28 0.50 6.19
C ALA A 110 -4.54 1.47 5.02
N ASP A 111 -3.91 2.65 5.04
CA ASP A 111 -4.04 3.62 3.95
C ASP A 111 -3.50 3.07 2.62
N THR A 112 -2.33 2.42 2.64
CA THR A 112 -1.75 1.81 1.43
C THR A 112 -2.67 0.73 0.85
N ARG A 113 -3.20 -0.17 1.70
CA ARG A 113 -4.13 -1.23 1.24
C ARG A 113 -5.41 -0.64 0.66
N PHE A 114 -5.99 0.36 1.30
CA PHE A 114 -7.23 0.96 0.82
C PHE A 114 -7.03 1.61 -0.55
N ARG A 115 -5.93 2.33 -0.78
CA ARG A 115 -5.61 2.90 -2.10
C ARG A 115 -5.46 1.81 -3.17
N ALA A 116 -4.74 0.73 -2.86
CA ALA A 116 -4.54 -0.37 -3.79
C ALA A 116 -5.86 -1.09 -4.15
N LEU A 117 -6.76 -1.27 -3.18
CA LEU A 117 -8.06 -1.91 -3.41
C LEU A 117 -9.03 -1.01 -4.17
N ARG A 118 -9.01 0.31 -3.92
CA ARG A 118 -9.78 1.28 -4.72
C ARG A 118 -9.40 1.18 -6.19
N TYR A 119 -8.11 1.08 -6.49
CA TYR A 119 -7.64 0.94 -7.87
C TYR A 119 -8.08 -0.37 -8.51
N ALA A 120 -7.93 -1.49 -7.80
CA ALA A 120 -8.38 -2.79 -8.27
C ALA A 120 -9.89 -2.83 -8.55
N ALA A 121 -10.70 -2.23 -7.67
CA ALA A 121 -12.14 -2.11 -7.85
C ALA A 121 -12.48 -1.24 -9.07
N GLY A 122 -11.74 -0.14 -9.29
CA GLY A 122 -11.88 0.69 -10.49
C GLY A 122 -11.67 -0.10 -11.78
N ILE A 123 -10.55 -0.84 -11.89
CA ILE A 123 -10.28 -1.72 -13.05
C ILE A 123 -11.40 -2.74 -13.26
N ALA A 124 -11.86 -3.37 -12.17
CA ALA A 124 -12.92 -4.37 -12.25
C ALA A 124 -14.23 -3.77 -12.78
N VAL A 125 -14.59 -2.56 -12.34
CA VAL A 125 -15.79 -1.85 -12.79
C VAL A 125 -15.66 -1.39 -14.24
N GLU A 126 -14.51 -0.83 -14.63
CA GLU A 126 -14.33 -0.21 -15.95
C GLU A 126 -14.06 -1.24 -17.05
N HIS A 127 -13.29 -2.28 -16.73
CA HIS A 127 -12.78 -3.23 -17.73
C HIS A 127 -13.22 -4.68 -17.49
N GLY A 128 -13.91 -4.97 -16.38
CA GLY A 128 -14.33 -6.34 -16.05
C GLY A 128 -13.17 -7.29 -15.72
N VAL A 129 -11.99 -6.76 -15.41
CA VAL A 129 -10.78 -7.54 -15.14
C VAL A 129 -10.50 -7.59 -13.64
N TYR A 130 -10.20 -8.78 -13.13
CA TYR A 130 -9.94 -9.03 -11.72
C TYR A 130 -8.51 -9.54 -11.50
N PRO A 131 -7.86 -9.17 -10.37
CA PRO A 131 -6.55 -9.71 -10.05
C PRO A 131 -6.66 -11.21 -9.71
N ILE A 132 -5.74 -12.00 -10.24
CA ILE A 132 -5.64 -13.44 -9.95
C ILE A 132 -4.79 -13.72 -8.71
N ALA A 133 -3.94 -12.77 -8.33
CA ALA A 133 -3.08 -12.86 -7.16
C ALA A 133 -2.69 -11.48 -6.65
N ALA A 134 -2.24 -11.46 -5.41
CA ALA A 134 -1.95 -10.25 -4.65
C ALA A 134 -0.67 -10.43 -3.82
N GLU A 135 0.35 -9.63 -4.08
CA GLU A 135 1.62 -9.63 -3.33
C GLU A 135 1.89 -8.27 -2.68
N LEU A 136 1.58 -8.15 -1.39
CA LEU A 136 1.70 -6.91 -0.61
C LEU A 136 0.94 -5.72 -1.23
N ASP A 137 1.61 -4.96 -2.09
CA ASP A 137 1.12 -3.77 -2.79
C ASP A 137 1.00 -3.97 -4.32
N ALA A 138 1.30 -5.17 -4.84
CA ALA A 138 1.32 -5.48 -6.26
C ALA A 138 0.26 -6.52 -6.63
N TRP A 139 -0.72 -6.12 -7.43
CA TRP A 139 -1.76 -7.01 -7.97
C TRP A 139 -1.34 -7.60 -9.31
N ILE A 140 -1.58 -8.89 -9.46
CA ILE A 140 -1.22 -9.67 -10.64
C ILE A 140 -2.50 -9.96 -11.41
N TYR A 141 -2.51 -9.58 -12.68
CA TYR A 141 -3.65 -9.76 -13.58
C TYR A 141 -3.27 -10.73 -14.70
N ARG A 142 -4.27 -11.44 -15.20
CA ARG A 142 -4.17 -12.21 -16.44
C ARG A 142 -5.12 -11.59 -17.45
N LEU A 143 -4.58 -11.08 -18.54
CA LEU A 143 -5.37 -10.46 -19.59
C LEU A 143 -5.62 -11.43 -20.75
N PRO A 144 -6.75 -11.32 -21.46
CA PRO A 144 -6.95 -11.97 -22.75
C PRO A 144 -5.86 -11.58 -23.75
N ALA A 145 -5.59 -12.46 -24.72
CA ALA A 145 -4.63 -12.16 -25.77
C ALA A 145 -5.09 -10.94 -26.61
N GLY A 146 -4.17 -10.01 -26.88
CA GLY A 146 -4.46 -8.79 -27.64
C GLY A 146 -5.08 -7.64 -26.85
N THR A 147 -5.39 -7.82 -25.56
CA THR A 147 -5.75 -6.72 -24.67
C THR A 147 -4.52 -5.88 -24.37
N ASP A 148 -4.60 -4.56 -24.59
CA ASP A 148 -3.54 -3.64 -24.21
C ASP A 148 -3.40 -3.59 -22.67
N PRO A 149 -2.24 -3.94 -22.10
CA PRO A 149 -2.03 -3.89 -20.66
C PRO A 149 -2.19 -2.50 -20.04
N THR A 150 -2.09 -1.41 -20.81
CA THR A 150 -2.18 -0.03 -20.31
C THR A 150 -3.50 0.30 -19.60
N ILE A 151 -4.55 -0.52 -19.79
CA ILE A 151 -5.79 -0.46 -19.00
C ILE A 151 -5.56 -0.65 -17.49
N LEU A 152 -4.41 -1.23 -17.11
CA LEU A 152 -3.98 -1.44 -15.73
C LEU A 152 -3.02 -0.36 -15.21
N ASP A 153 -2.82 0.73 -15.97
CA ASP A 153 -2.02 1.87 -15.55
C ASP A 153 -2.90 3.01 -15.04
N GLU A 154 -2.43 3.73 -14.04
CA GLU A 154 -3.06 4.95 -13.58
C GLU A 154 -2.32 6.11 -14.26
N GLY A 155 -2.98 6.79 -15.20
CA GLY A 155 -2.48 8.00 -15.90
C GLY A 155 -2.29 9.23 -14.99
N SER A 156 -2.05 8.99 -13.70
CA SER A 156 -1.83 9.99 -12.67
C SER A 156 -0.35 10.35 -12.57
N THR A 157 -0.07 11.60 -12.24
CA THR A 157 1.27 12.04 -11.80
C THR A 157 1.42 11.96 -10.28
N ALA A 158 0.35 11.55 -9.57
CA ALA A 158 0.37 11.44 -8.13
C ALA A 158 1.30 10.31 -7.66
N ASN A 159 1.94 10.54 -6.51
CA ASN A 159 2.75 9.52 -5.86
C ASN A 159 1.90 8.37 -5.34
N GLY A 160 2.37 7.15 -5.55
CA GLY A 160 1.62 5.93 -5.23
C GLY A 160 0.64 5.52 -6.32
N LYS A 161 0.78 6.09 -7.53
CA LYS A 161 0.02 5.65 -8.70
C LYS A 161 0.21 4.16 -8.95
N TYR A 162 -0.86 3.52 -9.37
CA TYR A 162 -0.74 2.17 -9.90
C TYR A 162 -0.05 2.24 -11.26
N ARG A 163 0.89 1.33 -11.47
CA ARG A 163 1.64 1.23 -12.73
C ARG A 163 2.04 -0.20 -12.99
N ILE A 164 2.18 -0.51 -14.27
CA ILE A 164 2.70 -1.80 -14.71
C ILE A 164 4.20 -1.81 -14.40
N LYS A 165 4.66 -2.82 -13.66
CA LYS A 165 6.09 -3.01 -13.36
C LYS A 165 6.80 -3.81 -14.44
N TRP A 166 6.16 -4.86 -14.93
CA TRP A 166 6.63 -5.75 -15.99
C TRP A 166 5.45 -6.58 -16.51
N THR A 167 5.57 -7.08 -17.72
CA THR A 167 4.67 -8.03 -18.36
C THR A 167 5.44 -9.30 -18.72
N SER A 168 4.75 -10.42 -18.92
CA SER A 168 5.41 -11.66 -19.36
C SER A 168 6.13 -11.52 -20.71
N ALA A 169 5.74 -10.56 -21.55
CA ALA A 169 6.43 -10.26 -22.80
C ALA A 169 7.83 -9.64 -22.56
N ASP A 170 7.98 -8.81 -21.53
CA ASP A 170 9.27 -8.19 -21.17
C ASP A 170 10.30 -9.27 -20.77
N LYS A 171 9.85 -10.29 -20.02
CA LYS A 171 10.70 -11.42 -19.65
C LYS A 171 11.08 -12.33 -20.81
N ALA A 172 10.23 -12.43 -21.84
CA ALA A 172 10.52 -13.21 -23.03
C ALA A 172 11.63 -12.54 -23.86
N ALA A 173 11.56 -11.21 -24.00
CA ALA A 173 12.59 -10.41 -24.67
C ALA A 173 13.97 -10.51 -23.98
N GLU A 174 14.02 -10.46 -22.65
CA GLU A 174 15.27 -10.63 -21.88
C GLU A 174 15.90 -12.04 -22.05
N SER A 175 15.10 -13.05 -22.40
CA SER A 175 15.58 -14.43 -22.60
C SER A 175 16.03 -14.73 -24.03
N GLU A 176 15.62 -13.92 -25.02
CA GLU A 176 16.06 -14.06 -26.42
C GLU A 176 17.39 -13.33 -26.68
N GLU A 177 17.81 -12.44 -25.78
CA GLU A 177 19.09 -11.72 -25.84
C GLU A 177 20.25 -12.40 -25.07
N GLN A 178 20.03 -13.58 -24.46
CA GLN A 178 21.06 -14.41 -23.78
C GLN A 178 21.39 -15.68 -24.57
#